data_AF-A0A6P0M758-F1
#
_entry.id   AF-A0A6P0M758-F1
#
_cell.length_a   1.000
_cell.length_b   1.000
_cell.length_c   1.000
_cell.angle_alpha   90.00
_cell.angle_beta   90.00
_cell.angle_gamma   90.00
#
_symmetry.space_group_name_H-M   'P 1'
#
loop_
_entity.id
_entity.type
_entity.pdbx_description
1 polymer ?
#
loop_
_entity_poly.entity_id
_entity_poly.type
_entity_poly.pdbx_seq_one_letter_code
_entity_poly.pdbx_strand_id
1 'polypeptide(L)'
;LFVLNFQDERYLPFEGTGAISSWNLKMPKANNSFDFESITDVIITLKYTAMQGGSTISNTVAENLTTFTGQVVLNLKQQLLQSSNHNERSFVVSPNLFRGNLKNYSISASIGESSSIYLQLHLSDSGNELELPTLNLTIADQEISLILNKDENGIVSAKPEEPNDKIDDIFTQPWLLSDPDENGFLSPENITNIGLLVAYEGEIDWPTT
;
A
#
# COMPACT_ATOMS: atom_id res chain seq x y z
N LEU A 1 -12.50 9.10 -38.28
CA LEU A 1 -13.83 9.60 -37.85
C LEU A 1 -13.73 11.11 -37.71
N PHE A 2 -14.64 11.88 -38.31
CA PHE A 2 -14.71 13.33 -38.11
C PHE A 2 -15.72 13.73 -37.02
N VAL A 3 -16.70 12.86 -36.74
CA VAL A 3 -17.64 12.97 -35.63
C VAL A 3 -17.68 11.62 -34.92
N LEU A 4 -17.60 11.63 -33.58
CA LEU A 4 -17.78 10.43 -32.76
C LEU A 4 -19.28 10.19 -32.57
N ASN A 5 -19.81 9.11 -33.15
CA ASN A 5 -21.22 8.76 -33.05
C ASN A 5 -21.38 7.30 -32.60
N PHE A 6 -21.95 7.09 -31.40
CA PHE A 6 -22.21 5.76 -30.85
C PHE A 6 -23.52 5.13 -31.36
N GLN A 7 -24.32 5.87 -32.13
CA GLN A 7 -25.57 5.38 -32.76
C GLN A 7 -25.37 4.91 -34.20
N ASP A 8 -24.13 4.97 -34.72
CA ASP A 8 -23.79 4.39 -36.02
C ASP A 8 -23.74 2.87 -35.90
N GLU A 9 -24.28 2.14 -36.88
CA GLU A 9 -24.30 0.67 -36.88
C GLU A 9 -22.92 0.05 -37.17
N ARG A 10 -21.95 0.87 -37.60
CA ARG A 10 -20.58 0.43 -37.86
C ARG A 10 -19.74 0.50 -36.58
N TYR A 11 -18.90 -0.51 -36.39
CA TYR A 11 -17.91 -0.51 -35.31
C TYR A 11 -16.99 0.72 -35.36
N LEU A 12 -16.74 1.30 -34.20
CA LEU A 12 -15.69 2.29 -34.02
C LEU A 12 -14.30 1.64 -34.14
N PRO A 13 -13.25 2.41 -34.49
CA PRO A 13 -11.88 1.92 -34.42
C PRO A 13 -11.59 1.31 -33.04
N PHE A 14 -11.03 0.10 -33.03
CA PHE A 14 -10.69 -0.68 -31.83
C PHE A 14 -11.89 -1.16 -30.99
N GLU A 15 -13.12 -1.02 -31.48
CA GLU A 15 -14.27 -1.62 -30.82
C GLU A 15 -14.20 -3.15 -30.93
N GLY A 16 -14.42 -3.83 -29.80
CA GLY A 16 -14.39 -5.29 -29.73
C GLY A 16 -13.00 -5.94 -29.80
N THR A 17 -11.91 -5.17 -29.86
CA THR A 17 -10.54 -5.75 -29.93
C THR A 17 -9.96 -6.17 -28.58
N GLY A 18 -10.69 -5.90 -27.48
CA GLY A 18 -10.26 -6.21 -26.12
C GLY A 18 -9.40 -5.10 -25.48
N ALA A 19 -9.60 -4.87 -24.18
CA ALA A 19 -8.86 -3.85 -23.44
C ALA A 19 -7.39 -4.23 -23.17
N ILE A 20 -7.14 -5.53 -22.96
CA ILE A 20 -5.80 -6.08 -22.81
C ILE A 20 -5.25 -6.32 -24.22
N SER A 21 -4.41 -5.39 -24.69
CA SER A 21 -3.89 -5.38 -26.07
C SER A 21 -2.52 -4.70 -26.13
N SER A 22 -1.76 -4.99 -27.19
CA SER A 22 -0.54 -4.26 -27.52
C SER A 22 -0.89 -3.06 -28.41
N TRP A 23 -0.62 -1.84 -27.92
CA TRP A 23 -0.93 -0.60 -28.63
C TRP A 23 0.31 -0.06 -29.32
N ASN A 24 0.18 0.35 -30.58
CA ASN A 24 1.29 0.90 -31.36
C ASN A 24 0.92 2.29 -31.88
N LEU A 25 1.59 3.32 -31.36
CA LEU A 25 1.51 4.69 -31.86
C LEU A 25 2.73 4.98 -32.76
N LYS A 26 2.48 5.38 -34.00
CA LYS A 26 3.52 5.79 -34.96
C LYS A 26 3.31 7.24 -35.37
N MET A 27 4.34 8.06 -35.23
CA MET A 27 4.35 9.46 -35.71
C MET A 27 5.55 9.67 -36.65
N PRO A 28 5.42 9.36 -37.96
CA PRO A 28 6.54 9.46 -38.90
C PRO A 28 6.95 10.92 -39.14
N LYS A 29 8.20 11.29 -38.78
CA LYS A 29 8.70 12.66 -38.94
C LYS A 29 8.65 13.17 -40.39
N ALA A 30 8.86 12.29 -41.36
CA ALA A 30 8.90 12.66 -42.79
C ALA A 30 7.60 13.30 -43.30
N ASN A 31 6.46 13.05 -42.63
CA ASN A 31 5.15 13.53 -43.03
C ASN A 31 4.37 14.14 -41.85
N ASN A 32 5.05 14.49 -40.76
CA ASN A 32 4.44 15.06 -39.57
C ASN A 32 5.07 16.43 -39.27
N SER A 33 4.26 17.47 -39.26
CA SER A 33 4.68 18.86 -38.98
C SER A 33 4.68 19.20 -37.50
N PHE A 34 4.35 18.22 -36.65
CA PHE A 34 4.36 18.37 -35.20
C PHE A 34 5.79 18.57 -34.68
N ASP A 35 5.97 19.51 -33.75
CA ASP A 35 7.25 19.70 -33.06
C ASP A 35 7.40 18.66 -31.94
N PHE A 36 8.27 17.68 -32.17
CA PHE A 36 8.48 16.57 -31.24
C PHE A 36 9.13 17.02 -29.93
N GLU A 37 9.85 18.15 -29.92
CA GLU A 37 10.51 18.65 -28.69
C GLU A 37 9.50 19.22 -27.69
N SER A 38 8.30 19.56 -28.16
CA SER A 38 7.20 20.06 -27.33
C SER A 38 6.36 18.96 -26.65
N ILE A 39 6.60 17.68 -26.97
CA ILE A 39 5.83 16.56 -26.39
C ILE A 39 6.29 16.30 -24.95
N THR A 40 5.43 16.59 -23.98
CA THR A 40 5.65 16.25 -22.56
C THR A 40 5.23 14.81 -22.25
N ASP A 41 4.06 14.41 -22.75
CA ASP A 41 3.41 13.14 -22.43
C ASP A 41 2.41 12.74 -23.51
N VAL A 42 2.02 11.46 -23.50
CA VAL A 42 0.99 10.89 -24.37
C VAL A 42 -0.08 10.25 -23.52
N ILE A 43 -1.30 10.77 -23.60
CA ILE A 43 -2.45 10.28 -22.85
C ILE A 43 -3.36 9.47 -23.78
N ILE A 44 -3.61 8.21 -23.44
CA ILE A 44 -4.55 7.33 -24.16
C ILE A 44 -5.76 7.08 -23.25
N THR A 45 -6.95 7.50 -23.68
CA THR A 45 -8.21 7.23 -22.95
C THR A 45 -8.89 6.00 -23.53
N LEU A 46 -8.82 4.87 -22.82
CA LEU A 46 -9.49 3.63 -23.21
C LEU A 46 -10.90 3.57 -22.61
N LYS A 47 -11.92 3.52 -23.47
CA LYS A 47 -13.28 3.19 -23.08
C LYS A 47 -13.52 1.71 -23.38
N TYR A 48 -13.90 0.94 -22.37
CA TYR A 48 -14.15 -0.48 -22.50
C TYR A 48 -15.45 -0.88 -21.82
N THR A 49 -16.01 -2.00 -22.26
CA THR A 49 -17.13 -2.68 -21.60
C THR A 49 -16.63 -4.03 -21.12
N ALA A 50 -16.66 -4.25 -19.80
CA ALA A 50 -16.37 -5.56 -19.23
C ALA A 50 -17.62 -6.44 -19.32
N MET A 51 -17.49 -7.60 -19.96
CA MET A 51 -18.53 -8.62 -20.03
C MET A 51 -18.09 -9.86 -19.24
N GLN A 52 -19.03 -10.60 -18.65
CA GLN A 52 -18.72 -11.84 -17.94
C GLN A 52 -18.20 -12.89 -18.93
N GLY A 53 -16.99 -13.38 -18.71
CA GLY A 53 -16.30 -14.36 -19.57
C GLY A 53 -16.82 -15.80 -19.49
N GLY A 54 -17.94 -16.04 -18.79
CA GLY A 54 -18.48 -17.37 -18.52
C GLY A 54 -17.71 -18.15 -17.43
N SER A 55 -18.24 -19.33 -17.09
CA SER A 55 -17.72 -20.16 -15.99
C SER A 55 -16.31 -20.68 -16.23
N THR A 56 -15.95 -20.98 -17.48
CA THR A 56 -14.61 -21.45 -17.82
C THR A 56 -13.55 -20.43 -17.42
N ILE A 57 -13.72 -19.17 -17.82
CA ILE A 57 -12.76 -18.11 -17.50
C ILE A 57 -12.77 -17.81 -16.00
N SER A 58 -13.95 -17.73 -15.36
CA SER A 58 -14.01 -17.46 -13.92
C SER A 58 -13.32 -18.55 -13.11
N ASN A 59 -13.50 -19.82 -13.47
CA ASN A 59 -12.87 -20.94 -12.76
C ASN A 59 -11.35 -20.92 -12.96
N THR A 60 -10.88 -20.73 -14.19
CA THR A 60 -9.43 -20.60 -14.46
C THR A 60 -8.82 -19.44 -13.68
N VAL A 61 -9.50 -18.28 -13.61
CA VAL A 61 -8.99 -17.15 -12.81
C VAL A 61 -8.98 -17.49 -11.33
N ALA A 62 -10.06 -18.09 -10.79
CA ALA A 62 -10.12 -18.46 -9.37
C ALA A 62 -9.05 -19.50 -8.99
N GLU A 63 -8.73 -20.44 -9.89
CA GLU A 63 -7.67 -21.44 -9.70
C GLU A 63 -6.26 -20.85 -9.73
N ASN A 64 -6.02 -19.82 -10.55
CA ASN A 64 -4.68 -19.26 -10.75
C ASN A 64 -4.39 -18.03 -9.90
N LEU A 65 -5.42 -17.28 -9.52
CA LEU A 65 -5.32 -16.06 -8.73
C LEU A 65 -5.91 -16.30 -7.34
N THR A 66 -5.14 -16.99 -6.51
CA THR A 66 -5.55 -17.43 -5.18
C THR A 66 -5.20 -16.42 -4.09
N THR A 67 -4.12 -15.66 -4.26
CA THR A 67 -3.63 -14.71 -3.27
C THR A 67 -3.52 -13.30 -3.82
N PHE A 68 -3.57 -12.33 -2.93
CA PHE A 68 -3.35 -10.92 -3.22
C PHE A 68 -2.36 -10.34 -2.22
N THR A 69 -1.41 -9.57 -2.72
CA THR A 69 -0.50 -8.75 -1.90
C THR A 69 -0.83 -7.28 -2.11
N GLY A 70 -0.93 -6.53 -1.01
CA GLY A 70 -1.17 -5.11 -1.03
C GLY A 70 -0.37 -4.38 0.04
N GLN A 71 -0.55 -3.07 0.10
CA GLN A 71 0.01 -2.23 1.15
C GLN A 71 -1.08 -1.36 1.75
N VAL A 72 -0.99 -1.08 3.04
CA VAL A 72 -1.88 -0.17 3.76
C VAL A 72 -1.05 0.80 4.60
N VAL A 73 -1.48 2.07 4.66
CA VAL A 73 -0.90 3.08 5.54
C VAL A 73 -1.85 3.34 6.69
N LEU A 74 -1.37 3.16 7.91
CA LEU A 74 -2.06 3.45 9.15
C LEU A 74 -1.51 4.76 9.72
N ASN A 75 -2.34 5.80 9.78
CA ASN A 75 -1.98 7.03 10.48
C ASN A 75 -2.28 6.88 11.97
N LEU A 76 -1.25 6.98 12.82
CA LEU A 76 -1.38 6.78 14.27
C LEU A 76 -1.38 8.10 15.05
N LYS A 77 -1.48 9.26 14.37
CA LYS A 77 -1.41 10.58 15.01
C LYS A 77 -2.52 10.77 16.04
N GLN A 78 -3.73 10.29 15.74
CA GLN A 78 -4.84 10.40 16.68
C GLN A 78 -4.58 9.60 17.96
N GLN A 79 -3.98 8.41 17.83
CA GLN A 79 -3.62 7.52 18.91
C GLN A 79 -2.49 8.11 19.77
N LEU A 80 -1.55 8.84 19.16
CA LEU A 80 -0.55 9.60 19.91
C LEU A 80 -1.18 10.62 20.87
N LEU A 81 -2.22 11.32 20.42
CA LEU A 81 -2.87 12.41 21.17
C LEU A 81 -3.81 11.92 22.27
N GLN A 82 -4.35 10.71 22.15
CA GLN A 82 -5.39 10.20 23.07
C GLN A 82 -4.84 9.40 24.25
N SER A 83 -3.56 9.01 24.23
CA SER A 83 -2.95 8.20 25.28
C SER A 83 -2.31 9.06 26.36
N SER A 84 -2.63 8.75 27.63
CA SER A 84 -1.90 9.25 28.79
C SER A 84 -0.61 8.47 29.07
N ASN A 85 -0.47 7.26 28.53
CA ASN A 85 0.79 6.53 28.55
C ASN A 85 1.63 7.02 27.37
N HIS A 86 2.80 7.60 27.65
CA HIS A 86 3.71 8.13 26.63
C HIS A 86 4.71 7.11 26.11
N ASN A 87 4.77 5.90 26.67
CA ASN A 87 5.72 4.84 26.29
C ASN A 87 5.09 3.78 25.39
N GLU A 88 3.76 3.70 25.34
CA GLU A 88 3.05 2.67 24.57
C GLU A 88 1.87 3.26 23.82
N ARG A 89 1.54 2.69 22.66
CA ARG A 89 0.37 2.99 21.84
C ARG A 89 -0.29 1.71 21.36
N SER A 90 -1.42 1.40 21.99
CA SER A 90 -2.30 0.32 21.55
C SER A 90 -3.32 0.85 20.55
N PHE A 91 -3.51 0.15 19.43
CA PHE A 91 -4.50 0.51 18.43
C PHE A 91 -5.09 -0.71 17.73
N VAL A 92 -6.38 -0.63 17.41
CA VAL A 92 -7.10 -1.71 16.73
C VAL A 92 -7.02 -1.50 15.23
N VAL A 93 -6.56 -2.53 14.52
CA VAL A 93 -6.56 -2.58 13.07
C VAL A 93 -7.81 -3.35 12.62
N SER A 94 -8.67 -2.71 11.82
CA SER A 94 -9.92 -3.30 11.35
C SER A 94 -9.79 -3.87 9.93
N PRO A 95 -10.46 -4.99 9.60
CA PRO A 95 -10.46 -5.56 8.24
C PRO A 95 -10.89 -4.58 7.15
N ASN A 96 -11.74 -3.60 7.48
CA ASN A 96 -12.21 -2.57 6.54
C ASN A 96 -11.10 -1.63 6.01
N LEU A 97 -9.92 -1.62 6.65
CA LEU A 97 -8.75 -0.89 6.16
C LEU A 97 -8.05 -1.63 5.01
N PHE A 98 -8.42 -2.89 4.78
CA PHE A 98 -7.85 -3.77 3.77
C PHE A 98 -8.87 -4.02 2.66
N ARG A 99 -8.38 -4.63 1.58
CA ARG A 99 -9.22 -5.06 0.47
C ARG A 99 -10.26 -6.08 0.95
N GLY A 100 -11.55 -5.74 0.88
CA GLY A 100 -12.62 -6.51 1.52
C GLY A 100 -12.99 -7.86 0.89
N ASN A 101 -12.45 -8.22 -0.28
CA ASN A 101 -12.70 -9.51 -0.93
C ASN A 101 -11.59 -10.54 -0.62
N LEU A 102 -10.98 -10.44 0.57
CA LEU A 102 -9.94 -11.36 1.02
C LEU A 102 -10.36 -12.08 2.31
N LYS A 103 -9.72 -13.22 2.55
CA LYS A 103 -9.75 -14.05 3.76
C LYS A 103 -8.32 -14.30 4.23
N ASN A 104 -8.15 -14.79 5.45
CA ASN A 104 -6.85 -15.18 6.02
C ASN A 104 -5.78 -14.08 5.86
N TYR A 105 -6.12 -12.89 6.34
CA TYR A 105 -5.23 -11.73 6.25
C TYR A 105 -3.99 -11.94 7.10
N SER A 106 -2.86 -11.50 6.58
CA SER A 106 -1.56 -11.63 7.22
C SER A 106 -0.65 -10.47 6.83
N ILE A 107 0.34 -10.16 7.66
CA ILE A 107 1.46 -9.33 7.25
C ILE A 107 2.44 -10.19 6.47
N SER A 108 2.84 -9.72 5.29
CA SER A 108 3.81 -10.40 4.42
C SER A 108 5.14 -10.63 5.15
N ALA A 109 5.84 -11.71 4.81
CA ALA A 109 7.21 -11.92 5.28
C ALA A 109 8.15 -10.87 4.67
N SER A 110 9.12 -10.40 5.44
CA SER A 110 10.22 -9.59 4.90
C SER A 110 11.23 -10.50 4.20
N ILE A 111 11.77 -10.09 3.05
CA ILE A 111 12.71 -10.89 2.25
C ILE A 111 13.97 -10.09 1.96
N GLY A 112 15.09 -10.49 2.58
CA GLY A 112 16.37 -9.79 2.45
C GLY A 112 16.23 -8.33 2.89
N GLU A 113 16.49 -7.40 1.98
CA GLU A 113 16.34 -5.96 2.24
C GLU A 113 14.90 -5.43 2.06
N SER A 114 13.99 -6.24 1.51
CA SER A 114 12.60 -5.83 1.27
C SER A 114 11.78 -6.05 2.54
N SER A 115 11.58 -4.97 3.30
CA SER A 115 10.76 -5.02 4.50
C SER A 115 9.26 -4.91 4.19
N SER A 116 8.46 -5.72 4.88
CA SER A 116 6.99 -5.63 4.86
C SER A 116 6.44 -4.59 5.84
N ILE A 117 7.26 -4.04 6.73
CA ILE A 117 6.84 -3.09 7.76
C ILE A 117 7.75 -1.86 7.69
N TYR A 118 7.14 -0.68 7.61
CA TYR A 118 7.88 0.57 7.62
C TYR A 118 7.16 1.61 8.48
N LEU A 119 7.90 2.20 9.40
CA LEU A 119 7.42 3.29 10.24
C LEU A 119 8.04 4.59 9.76
N GLN A 120 7.23 5.64 9.70
CA GLN A 120 7.69 7.00 9.45
C GLN A 120 7.20 7.90 10.57
N LEU A 121 8.11 8.72 11.10
CA LEU A 121 7.86 9.66 12.18
C LEU A 121 8.27 11.06 11.72
N HIS A 122 7.47 12.05 12.11
CA HIS A 122 7.84 13.45 12.00
C HIS A 122 8.03 14.01 13.40
N LEU A 123 9.27 14.34 13.75
CA LEU A 123 9.62 14.85 15.06
C LEU A 123 9.33 16.35 15.16
N SER A 124 9.02 16.80 16.37
CA SER A 124 9.01 18.22 16.73
C SER A 124 10.45 18.72 17.00
N ASP A 125 10.61 20.01 17.30
CA ASP A 125 11.89 20.57 17.74
C ASP A 125 12.42 19.86 18.99
N SER A 126 11.56 19.57 19.98
CA SER A 126 11.98 18.83 21.19
C SER A 126 12.34 17.39 20.89
N GLY A 127 11.57 16.72 20.02
CA GLY A 127 11.87 15.34 19.61
C GLY A 127 13.20 15.24 18.85
N ASN A 128 13.57 16.28 18.10
CA ASN A 128 14.83 16.35 17.37
C ASN A 128 16.08 16.43 18.28
N GLU A 129 15.92 16.80 19.55
CA GLU A 129 17.00 16.87 20.54
C GLU A 129 17.21 15.55 21.29
N LEU A 130 16.29 14.59 21.16
CA LEU A 130 16.36 13.28 21.82
C LEU A 130 17.22 12.29 21.04
N GLU A 131 17.85 11.36 21.77
CA GLU A 131 18.42 10.16 21.17
C GLU A 131 17.29 9.28 20.62
N LEU A 132 17.50 8.69 19.44
CA LEU A 132 16.50 7.83 18.80
C LEU A 132 16.51 6.46 19.50
N PRO A 133 15.40 6.03 20.14
CA PRO A 133 15.32 4.71 20.74
C PRO A 133 15.08 3.64 19.67
N THR A 134 15.23 2.37 20.06
CA THR A 134 14.61 1.26 19.34
C THR A 134 13.15 1.16 19.75
N LEU A 135 12.22 1.02 18.81
CA LEU A 135 10.79 0.83 19.11
C LEU A 135 10.38 -0.62 18.88
N ASN A 136 9.40 -1.12 19.62
CA ASN A 136 8.87 -2.45 19.40
C ASN A 136 7.44 -2.37 18.85
N LEU A 137 7.18 -3.11 17.77
CA LEU A 137 5.84 -3.29 17.22
C LEU A 137 5.39 -4.73 17.48
N THR A 138 4.34 -4.90 18.28
CA THR A 138 3.73 -6.19 18.56
C THR A 138 2.46 -6.39 17.74
N ILE A 139 2.40 -7.49 16.98
CA ILE A 139 1.27 -7.92 16.15
C ILE A 139 1.01 -9.41 16.41
N ALA A 140 -0.22 -9.77 16.82
CA ALA A 140 -0.64 -11.18 17.02
C ALA A 140 0.39 -12.03 17.80
N ASP A 141 0.87 -11.50 18.93
CA ASP A 141 1.88 -12.08 19.83
C ASP A 141 3.34 -12.09 19.31
N GLN A 142 3.60 -11.60 18.10
CA GLN A 142 4.96 -11.41 17.59
C GLN A 142 5.45 -10.00 17.87
N GLU A 143 6.63 -9.89 18.48
CA GLU A 143 7.30 -8.61 18.76
C GLU A 143 8.42 -8.36 17.74
N ILE A 144 8.42 -7.15 17.18
CA ILE A 144 9.31 -6.76 16.09
C ILE A 144 10.07 -5.51 16.50
N SER A 145 11.38 -5.63 16.67
CA SER A 145 12.28 -4.51 16.94
C SER A 145 12.44 -3.63 15.70
N LEU A 146 12.18 -2.34 15.83
CA LEU A 146 12.27 -1.34 14.77
C LEU A 146 13.42 -0.38 15.07
N ILE A 147 14.42 -0.35 14.19
CA ILE A 147 15.57 0.56 14.32
C ILE A 147 15.26 1.89 13.64
N LEU A 148 15.27 2.96 14.43
CA LEU A 148 15.03 4.31 13.96
C LEU A 148 16.29 4.88 13.30
N ASN A 149 16.11 5.47 12.14
CA ASN A 149 17.14 6.15 11.37
C ASN A 149 16.60 7.51 10.94
N LYS A 150 17.42 8.55 11.10
CA LYS A 150 17.12 9.90 10.64
C LYS A 150 17.93 10.20 9.39
N ASP A 151 17.25 10.60 8.32
CA ASP A 151 17.91 10.97 7.08
C ASP A 151 18.41 12.43 7.09
N GLU A 152 19.12 12.83 6.02
CA GLU A 152 19.67 14.17 5.85
C GLU A 152 18.59 15.28 5.83
N ASN A 153 17.34 14.92 5.53
CA ASN A 153 16.21 15.84 5.51
C ASN A 153 15.47 15.91 6.86
N GLY A 154 15.95 15.17 7.86
CA GLY A 154 15.36 15.09 9.19
C GLY A 154 14.12 14.21 9.27
N ILE A 155 13.82 13.42 8.24
CA ILE A 155 12.76 12.42 8.29
C ILE A 155 13.26 11.25 9.12
N VAL A 156 12.48 10.86 10.12
CA VAL A 156 12.76 9.66 10.91
C VAL A 156 11.97 8.50 10.36
N SER A 157 12.65 7.40 10.11
CA SER A 157 12.07 6.17 9.60
C SER A 157 12.55 4.98 10.42
N ALA A 158 11.75 3.93 10.48
CA ALA A 158 12.16 2.68 11.08
C ALA A 158 11.72 1.49 10.23
N LYS A 159 12.55 0.46 10.26
CA LYS A 159 12.29 -0.86 9.68
C LYS A 159 12.67 -1.93 10.71
N PRO A 160 12.12 -3.15 10.59
CA PRO A 160 12.57 -4.30 11.37
C PRO A 160 14.10 -4.43 11.34
N GLU A 161 14.69 -4.67 12.52
CA GLU A 161 16.12 -4.97 12.69
C GLU A 161 16.52 -6.21 11.89
N GLU A 162 15.71 -7.25 12.00
CA GLU A 162 15.85 -8.51 11.27
C GLU A 162 14.59 -8.75 10.41
N PRO A 163 14.71 -9.51 9.30
CA PRO A 163 13.54 -9.92 8.52
C PRO A 163 12.53 -10.68 9.40
N ASN A 164 11.29 -10.21 9.42
CA ASN A 164 10.20 -10.90 10.10
C ASN A 164 9.60 -12.00 9.21
N ASP A 165 9.17 -13.09 9.85
CA ASP A 165 8.32 -14.09 9.24
C ASP A 165 6.92 -13.52 8.95
N LYS A 166 6.14 -14.31 8.20
CA LYS A 166 4.72 -14.02 7.97
C LYS A 166 3.96 -13.99 9.30
N ILE A 167 3.09 -13.00 9.47
CA ILE A 167 2.29 -12.80 10.69
C ILE A 167 0.82 -13.00 10.37
N ASP A 168 0.21 -14.06 10.87
CA ASP A 168 -1.22 -14.35 10.71
C ASP A 168 -2.06 -13.74 11.86
N ASP A 169 -3.38 -13.94 11.85
CA ASP A 169 -4.30 -13.55 12.94
C ASP A 169 -4.23 -12.06 13.36
N ILE A 170 -3.88 -11.20 12.42
CA ILE A 170 -3.55 -9.78 12.61
C ILE A 170 -4.71 -8.90 13.11
N PHE A 171 -5.92 -9.44 13.24
CA PHE A 171 -7.12 -8.73 13.73
C PHE A 171 -7.63 -9.25 15.07
N THR A 172 -6.99 -10.27 15.65
CA THR A 172 -7.47 -10.92 16.88
C THR A 172 -7.15 -10.09 18.13
N GLN A 173 -6.08 -9.30 18.08
CA GLN A 173 -5.61 -8.46 19.18
C GLN A 173 -5.28 -7.04 18.69
N PRO A 174 -5.38 -6.01 19.55
CA PRO A 174 -4.83 -4.70 19.26
C PRO A 174 -3.32 -4.80 18.99
N TRP A 175 -2.83 -4.00 18.05
CA TRP A 175 -1.40 -3.85 17.84
C TRP A 175 -0.83 -2.90 18.88
N LEU A 176 0.43 -3.11 19.25
CA LEU A 176 1.12 -2.30 20.25
C LEU A 176 2.40 -1.74 19.65
N LEU A 177 2.55 -0.41 19.67
CA LEU A 177 3.82 0.24 19.45
C LEU A 177 4.35 0.73 20.79
N SER A 178 5.52 0.25 21.21
CA SER A 178 6.13 0.61 22.49
C SER A 178 7.55 1.15 22.32
N ASP A 179 7.93 1.98 23.29
CA ASP A 179 9.28 2.45 23.55
C ASP A 179 9.81 1.71 24.79
N PRO A 180 10.65 0.67 24.61
CA PRO A 180 11.17 -0.15 25.70
C PRO A 180 12.05 0.62 26.70
N ASP A 181 12.65 1.74 26.26
CA ASP A 181 13.50 2.57 27.12
C ASP A 181 12.67 3.46 28.06
N GLU A 182 11.34 3.51 27.87
CA GLU A 182 10.40 4.28 28.67
C GLU A 182 10.77 5.76 28.82
N ASN A 183 11.47 6.32 27.82
CA ASN A 183 12.01 7.68 27.87
C ASN A 183 10.98 8.74 27.46
N GLY A 184 9.76 8.33 27.08
CA GLY A 184 8.68 9.19 26.64
C GLY A 184 8.83 9.67 25.20
N PHE A 185 9.64 9.01 24.37
CA PHE A 185 9.84 9.39 22.97
C PHE A 185 8.52 9.40 22.19
N LEU A 186 7.61 8.46 22.46
CA LEU A 186 6.28 8.40 21.84
C LEU A 186 5.31 9.49 22.36
N SER A 187 5.76 10.50 23.10
CA SER A 187 4.94 11.64 23.52
C SER A 187 4.48 12.51 22.33
N PRO A 188 3.25 13.06 22.37
CA PRO A 188 2.80 14.04 21.35
C PRO A 188 3.63 15.34 21.34
N GLU A 189 4.42 15.60 22.38
CA GLU A 189 5.37 16.73 22.40
C GLU A 189 6.55 16.49 21.48
N ASN A 190 6.98 15.22 21.33
CA ASN A 190 8.17 14.83 20.58
C ASN A 190 7.84 14.42 19.13
N ILE A 191 6.63 13.89 18.89
CA ILE A 191 6.21 13.37 17.59
C ILE A 191 4.95 14.10 17.11
N THR A 192 5.05 14.78 15.98
CA THR A 192 3.94 15.55 15.37
C THR A 192 3.08 14.72 14.41
N ASN A 193 3.65 13.65 13.85
CA ASN A 193 2.98 12.71 12.96
C ASN A 193 3.66 11.34 12.95
N ILE A 194 2.88 10.30 12.72
CA ILE A 194 3.30 8.90 12.68
C ILE A 194 2.50 8.16 11.62
N GLY A 195 3.21 7.49 10.72
CA GLY A 195 2.64 6.66 9.66
C GLY A 195 3.27 5.29 9.68
N LEU A 196 2.44 4.25 9.73
CA LEU A 196 2.87 2.85 9.66
C LEU A 196 2.40 2.27 8.33
N LEU A 197 3.34 1.95 7.44
CA LEU A 197 3.11 1.25 6.18
C LEU A 197 3.33 -0.25 6.41
N VAL A 198 2.36 -1.05 6.02
CA VAL A 198 2.40 -2.51 6.16
C VAL A 198 2.01 -3.16 4.85
N ALA A 199 2.86 -4.07 4.37
CA ALA A 199 2.55 -4.99 3.29
C ALA A 199 1.78 -6.18 3.86
N TYR A 200 0.66 -6.50 3.23
CA TYR A 200 -0.22 -7.57 3.68
C TYR A 200 -0.53 -8.53 2.53
N GLU A 201 -0.85 -9.75 2.92
CA GLU A 201 -1.33 -10.81 2.05
C GLU A 201 -2.69 -11.31 2.53
N GLY A 202 -3.50 -11.76 1.57
CA GLY A 202 -4.74 -12.46 1.86
C GLY A 202 -5.13 -13.40 0.72
N GLU A 203 -5.87 -14.43 1.06
CA GLU A 203 -6.50 -15.33 0.10
C GLU A 203 -7.71 -14.63 -0.52
N ILE A 204 -7.83 -14.68 -1.84
CA ILE A 204 -8.96 -14.06 -2.53
C ILE A 204 -10.22 -14.88 -2.28
N ASP A 205 -11.22 -14.22 -1.70
CA ASP A 205 -12.56 -14.79 -1.50
C ASP A 205 -13.37 -14.66 -2.78
N TRP A 206 -13.22 -15.65 -3.67
CA TRP A 206 -14.05 -15.72 -4.87
C TRP A 206 -15.49 -16.05 -4.49
N PRO A 207 -16.49 -15.30 -5.00
CA PRO A 207 -17.89 -15.63 -4.77
C PRO A 207 -18.17 -17.02 -5.33
N THR A 208 -18.72 -17.91 -4.50
CA THR A 208 -19.20 -19.21 -4.95
C THR A 208 -20.41 -18.98 -5.86
N THR A 209 -20.29 -19.36 -7.13
CA THR A 209 -21.37 -19.34 -8.13
C THR A 209 -22.51 -20.27 -7.77
#